data_AF-A0A2D6MCF2-F1
#
_entry.id   AF-A0A2D6MCF2-F1
#
_cell.length_a   1.000
_cell.length_b   1.000
_cell.length_c   1.000
_cell.angle_alpha   90.00
_cell.angle_beta   90.00
_cell.angle_gamma   90.00
#
_symmetry.space_group_name_H-M   'P 1'
#
loop_
_entity.id
_entity.type
_entity.pdbx_description
1 polymer ?
#
loop_
_entity_poly.entity_id
_entity_poly.type
_entity_poly.pdbx_seq_one_letter_code
_entity_poly.pdbx_strand_id
1 'polypeptide(L)'
;MITEFILIGGFWFWALIALFVVLEIACIENVKSIASFFCFLAFLAILALFSSITLGVMLSFVASNWPWVIVGLAGYLIIGTGWSTFKWKNLLYWRKISIKEGIEKAKKKVAAKKSDTERGIGRFVPRDEKTIYSDEINQSLSECDHFVGASISDYGDRDGIKPTVGTYKEEIFVWITWWPFSMVWYAIHDVVREVVDWIYQTIRAWYQRMSDKAFADIEGLPDENKKEDDYR
;
A
#
# COMPACT_ATOMS: atom_id res chain seq x y z
N MET A 1 -43.27 -18.01 -10.23
CA MET A 1 -42.31 -18.75 -9.39
C MET A 1 -41.11 -19.33 -10.16
N ILE A 2 -41.23 -20.35 -11.03
CA ILE A 2 -40.04 -20.93 -11.70
C ILE A 2 -39.33 -19.94 -12.65
N THR A 3 -40.10 -19.19 -13.44
CA THR A 3 -39.56 -18.16 -14.35
C THR A 3 -38.89 -17.00 -13.60
N GLU A 4 -39.43 -16.60 -12.45
CA GLU A 4 -38.85 -15.57 -11.58
C GLU A 4 -37.55 -16.06 -10.93
N PHE A 5 -37.48 -17.35 -10.57
CA PHE A 5 -36.27 -17.97 -10.05
C PHE A 5 -35.16 -18.05 -11.11
N ILE A 6 -35.51 -18.33 -12.37
CA ILE A 6 -34.56 -18.31 -13.50
C ILE A 6 -34.09 -16.89 -13.82
N LEU A 7 -34.93 -15.87 -13.59
CA LEU A 7 -34.55 -14.47 -13.78
C LEU A 7 -33.61 -13.96 -12.68
N ILE A 8 -33.88 -14.25 -11.41
CA ILE A 8 -33.06 -13.80 -10.27
C ILE A 8 -31.84 -14.72 -10.02
N GLY A 9 -31.85 -15.94 -10.56
CA GLY A 9 -30.76 -16.91 -10.43
C GLY A 9 -30.02 -17.21 -11.73
N GLY A 10 -30.39 -16.58 -12.84
CA GLY A 10 -29.83 -16.84 -14.17
C GLY A 10 -28.37 -16.39 -14.29
N PHE A 11 -27.63 -17.01 -15.19
CA PHE A 11 -26.22 -16.68 -15.46
C PHE A 11 -26.00 -15.18 -15.72
N TRP A 12 -26.90 -14.54 -16.48
CA TRP A 12 -26.80 -13.12 -16.82
C TRP A 12 -26.85 -12.21 -15.59
N PHE A 13 -27.67 -12.55 -14.58
CA PHE A 13 -27.82 -11.77 -13.36
C PHE A 13 -26.53 -11.80 -12.54
N TRP A 14 -25.95 -13.00 -12.38
CA TRP A 14 -24.66 -13.16 -11.70
C TRP A 14 -23.50 -12.52 -12.46
N ALA A 15 -23.49 -12.60 -13.79
CA ALA A 15 -22.51 -11.92 -14.62
C ALA A 15 -22.62 -10.39 -14.49
N LEU A 16 -23.84 -9.85 -14.44
CA LEU A 16 -24.08 -8.42 -14.23
C LEU A 16 -23.64 -7.97 -12.84
N ILE A 17 -23.93 -8.74 -11.79
CA ILE A 17 -23.43 -8.48 -10.43
C ILE A 17 -21.91 -8.51 -10.42
N ALA A 18 -21.29 -9.54 -10.99
CA ALA A 18 -19.83 -9.64 -11.02
C ALA A 18 -19.20 -8.44 -11.75
N LEU A 19 -19.74 -8.05 -12.90
CA LEU A 19 -19.30 -6.86 -13.63
C LEU A 19 -19.47 -5.59 -12.80
N PHE A 20 -20.62 -5.43 -12.15
CA PHE A 20 -20.88 -4.28 -11.28
C PHE A 20 -19.89 -4.21 -10.11
N VAL A 21 -19.62 -5.34 -9.45
CA VAL A 21 -18.63 -5.42 -8.36
C VAL A 21 -17.24 -5.01 -8.86
N VAL A 22 -16.81 -5.47 -10.03
CA VAL A 22 -15.52 -5.10 -10.62
C VAL A 22 -15.46 -3.60 -10.94
N LEU A 23 -16.53 -3.05 -11.52
CA LEU A 23 -16.62 -1.61 -11.83
C LEU A 23 -16.61 -0.75 -10.56
N GLU A 24 -17.32 -1.16 -9.52
CA GLU A 24 -17.30 -0.47 -8.22
C GLU A 24 -15.92 -0.48 -7.60
N ILE A 25 -15.25 -1.64 -7.56
CA ILE A 25 -13.87 -1.73 -7.06
C ILE A 25 -12.97 -0.77 -7.85
N ALA A 26 -13.05 -0.77 -9.19
CA ALA A 26 -12.26 0.13 -10.03
C ALA A 26 -12.59 1.62 -9.78
N CYS A 27 -13.85 1.98 -9.56
CA CYS A 27 -14.25 3.35 -9.25
C CYS A 27 -13.77 3.80 -7.87
N ILE A 28 -13.85 2.93 -6.88
CA ILE A 28 -13.41 3.17 -5.49
C ILE A 28 -11.89 3.36 -5.45
N GLU A 29 -11.12 2.54 -6.17
CA GLU A 29 -9.66 2.67 -6.24
C GLU A 29 -9.21 3.98 -6.88
N ASN A 30 -9.98 4.51 -7.84
CA ASN A 30 -9.67 5.78 -8.49
C ASN A 30 -10.19 7.01 -7.73
N VAL A 31 -10.70 6.85 -6.50
CA VAL A 31 -11.16 7.93 -5.60
C VAL A 31 -12.26 8.80 -6.24
N LYS A 32 -13.01 8.28 -7.21
CA LYS A 32 -14.12 9.00 -7.86
C LYS A 32 -15.45 8.60 -7.22
N SER A 33 -15.71 9.07 -6.00
CA SER A 33 -16.92 8.76 -5.23
C SER A 33 -18.22 9.04 -6.01
N ILE A 34 -18.24 10.10 -6.83
CA ILE A 34 -19.38 10.45 -7.68
C ILE A 34 -19.60 9.40 -8.78
N ALA A 35 -18.53 8.88 -9.38
CA ALA A 35 -18.64 7.89 -10.45
C ALA A 35 -19.20 6.55 -9.94
N SER A 36 -18.78 6.13 -8.74
CA SER A 36 -19.35 4.96 -8.04
C SER A 36 -20.86 5.13 -7.82
N PHE A 37 -21.30 6.29 -7.31
CA PHE A 37 -22.74 6.56 -7.15
C PHE A 37 -23.54 6.42 -8.46
N PHE A 38 -23.02 6.98 -9.58
CA PHE A 38 -23.67 6.82 -10.88
C PHE A 38 -23.60 5.40 -11.43
N CYS A 39 -22.52 4.65 -11.15
CA CYS A 39 -22.40 3.25 -11.52
C CYS A 39 -23.47 2.41 -10.80
N PHE A 40 -23.66 2.64 -9.50
CA PHE A 40 -24.71 2.02 -8.71
C PHE A 40 -26.11 2.38 -9.22
N LEU A 41 -26.38 3.66 -9.54
CA LEU A 41 -27.66 4.06 -10.13
C LEU A 41 -27.91 3.40 -11.49
N ALA A 42 -26.88 3.32 -12.35
CA ALA A 42 -26.98 2.64 -13.63
C ALA A 42 -27.26 1.14 -13.44
N PHE A 43 -26.61 0.49 -12.48
CA PHE A 43 -26.86 -0.90 -12.13
C PHE A 43 -28.30 -1.12 -11.63
N LEU A 44 -28.80 -0.25 -10.74
CA LEU A 44 -30.19 -0.30 -10.28
C LEU A 44 -31.18 -0.08 -11.43
N ALA A 45 -30.89 0.83 -12.36
CA ALA A 45 -31.73 1.06 -13.53
C ALA A 45 -31.76 -0.17 -14.45
N ILE A 46 -30.61 -0.81 -14.71
CA ILE A 46 -30.54 -2.05 -15.48
C ILE A 46 -31.30 -3.16 -14.76
N LEU A 47 -31.12 -3.33 -13.45
CA LEU A 47 -31.91 -4.29 -12.68
C LEU A 47 -33.41 -4.02 -12.76
N ALA A 48 -33.85 -2.77 -12.68
CA ALA A 48 -35.25 -2.41 -12.80
C ALA A 48 -35.82 -2.66 -14.21
N LEU A 49 -35.01 -2.55 -15.26
CA LEU A 49 -35.42 -2.83 -16.64
C LEU A 49 -35.54 -4.32 -16.93
N PHE A 50 -34.65 -5.15 -16.36
CA PHE A 50 -34.59 -6.59 -16.64
C PHE A 50 -35.27 -7.47 -15.59
N SER A 51 -35.52 -6.96 -14.39
CA SER A 51 -36.27 -7.67 -13.36
C SER A 51 -37.76 -7.32 -13.43
N SER A 52 -38.61 -8.31 -13.15
CA SER A 52 -40.04 -8.07 -12.92
C SER A 52 -40.33 -7.36 -11.60
N ILE A 53 -39.29 -7.02 -10.83
CA ILE A 53 -39.41 -6.38 -9.53
C ILE A 53 -39.65 -4.90 -9.77
N THR A 54 -40.92 -4.49 -9.68
CA THR A 54 -41.27 -3.08 -9.72
C THR A 54 -40.74 -2.36 -8.48
N LEU A 55 -40.36 -1.08 -8.64
CA LEU A 55 -39.93 -0.22 -7.53
C LEU A 55 -40.95 -0.22 -6.37
N GLY A 56 -42.25 -0.34 -6.70
CA GLY A 56 -43.33 -0.43 -5.72
C GLY A 56 -43.22 -1.65 -4.80
N VAL A 57 -42.80 -2.80 -5.31
CA VAL A 57 -42.60 -4.02 -4.49
C VAL A 57 -41.43 -3.82 -3.52
N MET A 58 -40.33 -3.22 -3.95
CA MET A 58 -39.18 -2.93 -3.08
C MET A 58 -39.56 -1.93 -1.97
N LEU A 59 -40.23 -0.83 -2.32
CA LEU A 59 -40.68 0.17 -1.36
C LEU A 59 -41.72 -0.41 -0.38
N SER A 60 -42.64 -1.25 -0.88
CA SER A 60 -43.62 -1.95 -0.04
C SER A 60 -42.94 -2.91 0.95
N PHE A 61 -41.91 -3.64 0.50
CA PHE A 61 -41.12 -4.50 1.38
C PHE A 61 -40.41 -3.71 2.48
N VAL A 62 -39.77 -2.59 2.13
CA VAL A 62 -39.11 -1.69 3.09
C VAL A 62 -40.11 -1.12 4.08
N ALA A 63 -41.28 -0.67 3.61
CA ALA A 63 -42.34 -0.13 4.47
C ALA A 63 -42.88 -1.21 5.44
N SER A 64 -43.04 -2.44 4.96
CA SER A 64 -43.55 -3.55 5.76
C SER A 64 -42.53 -4.11 6.76
N ASN A 65 -41.24 -3.97 6.46
CA ASN A 65 -40.14 -4.54 7.25
C ASN A 65 -39.17 -3.48 7.80
N TRP A 66 -39.65 -2.24 7.99
CA TRP A 66 -38.80 -1.12 8.39
C TRP A 66 -37.96 -1.36 9.67
N PRO A 67 -38.42 -2.12 10.71
CA PRO A 67 -37.57 -2.37 11.88
C PRO A 67 -36.34 -3.20 11.51
N TRP A 68 -36.50 -4.22 10.66
CA TRP A 68 -35.39 -5.04 10.18
C TRP A 68 -34.43 -4.26 9.30
N VAL A 69 -34.93 -3.33 8.49
CA VAL A 69 -34.10 -2.41 7.69
C VAL A 69 -33.24 -1.54 8.60
N ILE A 70 -33.82 -0.98 9.68
CA ILE A 70 -33.06 -0.20 10.66
C ILE A 70 -32.03 -1.05 11.39
N VAL A 71 -32.39 -2.26 11.84
CA VAL A 71 -31.44 -3.18 12.49
C VAL A 71 -30.30 -3.54 11.54
N GLY A 72 -30.61 -3.80 10.27
CA GLY A 72 -29.62 -4.05 9.23
C GLY A 72 -28.68 -2.86 9.00
N LEU A 73 -29.23 -1.65 8.86
CA LEU A 73 -28.46 -0.42 8.73
C LEU A 73 -27.57 -0.15 9.96
N ALA A 74 -28.10 -0.34 11.17
CA ALA A 74 -27.34 -0.17 12.40
C ALA A 74 -26.19 -1.19 12.49
N GLY A 75 -26.47 -2.47 12.22
CA GLY A 75 -25.45 -3.52 12.15
C GLY A 75 -24.38 -3.22 11.10
N TYR A 76 -24.80 -2.76 9.92
CA TYR A 76 -23.90 -2.36 8.84
C TYR A 76 -22.93 -1.26 9.27
N LEU A 77 -23.42 -0.21 9.92
CA LEU A 77 -22.59 0.91 10.41
C LEU A 77 -21.66 0.49 11.55
N ILE A 78 -22.10 -0.39 12.45
CA ILE A 78 -21.27 -0.91 13.55
C ILE A 78 -20.09 -1.70 12.97
N ILE A 79 -20.34 -2.61 12.04
CA ILE A 79 -19.30 -3.41 11.39
C ILE A 79 -18.37 -2.50 10.58
N GLY A 80 -18.92 -1.56 9.81
CA GLY A 80 -18.14 -0.60 9.03
C GLY A 80 -17.23 0.28 9.89
N THR A 81 -17.71 0.71 11.06
CA THR A 81 -16.90 1.47 12.03
C THR A 81 -15.76 0.62 12.60
N GLY A 82 -16.06 -0.66 12.93
CA GLY A 82 -15.04 -1.61 13.36
C GLY A 82 -13.96 -1.82 12.30
N TRP A 83 -14.35 -2.03 11.04
CA TRP A 83 -13.43 -2.18 9.92
C TRP A 83 -12.58 -0.92 9.68
N SER A 84 -13.20 0.25 9.69
CA SER A 84 -12.49 1.52 9.55
C SER A 84 -11.43 1.72 10.64
N THR A 85 -11.75 1.34 11.88
CA THR A 85 -10.80 1.37 12.99
C THR A 85 -9.63 0.40 12.77
N PHE A 86 -9.91 -0.81 12.26
CA PHE A 86 -8.88 -1.79 11.91
C PHE A 86 -7.95 -1.26 10.80
N LYS A 87 -8.52 -0.73 9.71
CA LYS A 87 -7.76 -0.14 8.60
C LYS A 87 -6.90 1.05 9.06
N TRP A 88 -7.44 1.91 9.90
CA TRP A 88 -6.70 3.03 10.48
C TRP A 88 -5.48 2.55 11.30
N LYS A 89 -5.68 1.56 12.17
CA LYS A 89 -4.57 0.96 12.93
C LYS A 89 -3.51 0.35 12.03
N ASN A 90 -3.93 -0.37 10.98
CA ASN A 90 -3.01 -0.97 10.02
C ASN A 90 -2.21 0.11 9.26
N LEU A 91 -2.87 1.18 8.80
CA LEU A 91 -2.22 2.33 8.17
C LEU A 91 -1.15 2.96 9.08
N LEU A 92 -1.49 3.19 10.37
CA LEU A 92 -0.55 3.74 11.35
C LEU A 92 0.64 2.81 11.59
N TYR A 93 0.40 1.50 11.64
CA TYR A 93 1.44 0.49 11.82
C TYR A 93 2.43 0.50 10.64
N TRP A 94 1.94 0.43 9.40
CA TRP A 94 2.79 0.44 8.21
C TRP A 94 3.58 1.75 8.07
N ARG A 95 2.96 2.90 8.32
CA ARG A 95 3.66 4.19 8.31
C ARG A 95 4.77 4.26 9.36
N LYS A 96 4.54 3.71 10.55
CA LYS A 96 5.58 3.67 11.60
C LYS A 96 6.79 2.84 11.16
N ILE A 97 6.57 1.72 10.47
CA ILE A 97 7.64 0.87 9.96
C ILE A 97 8.43 1.59 8.86
N SER A 98 7.75 2.15 7.86
CA SER A 98 8.44 2.83 6.75
C SER A 98 9.29 4.02 7.23
N ILE A 99 8.78 4.81 8.19
CA ILE A 99 9.53 5.92 8.80
C ILE A 99 10.77 5.39 9.53
N LYS A 100 10.64 4.32 10.31
CA LYS A 100 11.79 3.72 11.02
C LYS A 100 12.86 3.24 10.06
N GLU A 101 12.47 2.53 9.00
CA GLU A 101 13.40 2.05 7.98
C GLU A 101 14.10 3.20 7.26
N GLY A 102 13.38 4.29 6.96
CA GLY A 102 13.96 5.52 6.39
C GLY A 102 15.02 6.14 7.30
N ILE A 103 14.71 6.27 8.60
CA ILE A 103 15.64 6.80 9.60
C ILE A 103 16.88 5.91 9.74
N GLU A 104 16.72 4.59 9.79
CA GLU A 104 17.86 3.66 9.89
C GLU A 104 18.76 3.70 8.64
N LYS A 105 18.18 3.75 7.44
CA LYS A 105 18.94 3.90 6.19
C LYS A 105 19.72 5.22 6.17
N ALA A 106 19.11 6.31 6.61
CA ALA A 106 19.78 7.60 6.72
C ALA A 106 20.95 7.53 7.71
N LYS A 107 20.72 7.00 8.92
CA LYS A 107 21.77 6.81 9.94
C LYS A 107 22.96 6.00 9.42
N LYS A 108 22.69 4.90 8.68
CA LYS A 108 23.75 4.08 8.07
C LYS A 108 24.58 4.87 7.06
N LYS A 109 23.96 5.72 6.23
CA LYS A 109 24.68 6.58 5.27
C LYS A 109 25.57 7.62 5.98
N VAL A 110 25.06 8.24 7.06
CA VAL A 110 25.83 9.18 7.87
C VAL A 110 27.03 8.48 8.53
N ALA A 111 26.82 7.29 9.10
CA ALA A 111 27.88 6.52 9.74
C ALA A 111 28.96 6.07 8.73
N ALA A 112 28.56 5.64 7.53
CA ALA A 112 29.49 5.30 6.46
C ALA A 112 30.34 6.51 6.02
N LYS A 113 29.69 7.66 5.75
CA LYS A 113 30.38 8.90 5.38
C LYS A 113 31.37 9.34 6.47
N LYS A 114 30.96 9.26 7.75
CA LYS A 114 31.82 9.57 8.89
C LYS A 114 33.05 8.65 8.96
N SER A 115 32.87 7.35 8.78
CA SER A 115 33.97 6.38 8.75
C SER A 115 34.98 6.67 7.63
N ASP A 116 34.49 7.05 6.44
CA ASP A 116 35.37 7.38 5.31
C ASP A 116 36.16 8.67 5.54
N THR A 117 35.51 9.69 6.11
CA THR A 117 36.17 10.94 6.52
C THR A 117 37.25 10.69 7.58
N GLU A 118 36.98 9.89 8.62
CA GLU A 118 37.97 9.56 9.66
C GLU A 118 39.18 8.78 9.09
N ARG A 119 38.96 7.87 8.14
CA ARG A 119 40.04 7.15 7.44
C ARG A 119 40.91 8.05 6.56
N GLY A 120 40.33 9.08 5.96
CA GLY A 120 41.06 10.08 5.17
C GLY A 120 41.90 11.02 6.04
N ILE A 121 41.32 11.54 7.13
CA ILE A 121 41.97 12.50 8.02
C ILE A 121 43.16 11.89 8.78
N GLY A 122 43.07 10.61 9.18
CA GLY A 122 44.12 9.92 9.93
C GLY A 122 45.45 9.75 9.19
N ARG A 123 45.49 9.96 7.86
CA ARG A 123 46.71 9.79 7.06
C ARG A 123 47.45 11.08 6.70
N PHE A 124 46.84 12.27 6.79
CA PHE A 124 47.44 13.49 6.21
C PHE A 124 47.23 14.81 6.96
N VAL A 125 46.52 14.88 8.09
CA VAL A 125 46.18 16.18 8.70
C VAL A 125 47.13 16.56 9.87
N PRO A 126 47.90 17.65 9.76
CA PRO A 126 48.72 18.20 10.85
C PRO A 126 47.87 18.61 12.06
N ARG A 127 48.47 18.57 13.25
CA ARG A 127 47.78 18.68 14.56
C ARG A 127 47.06 20.02 14.76
N ASP A 128 47.47 21.03 14.01
CA ASP A 128 47.12 22.44 14.08
C ASP A 128 45.83 22.78 13.28
N GLU A 129 45.36 21.89 12.40
CA GLU A 129 44.15 22.10 11.58
C GLU A 129 42.88 21.42 12.11
N LYS A 130 42.93 20.83 13.32
CA LYS A 130 41.81 20.08 13.91
C LYS A 130 40.50 20.87 14.06
N THR A 131 40.57 22.19 14.21
CA THR A 131 39.40 23.06 14.38
C THR A 131 38.64 23.29 13.08
N ILE A 132 39.33 23.35 11.93
CA ILE A 132 38.70 23.55 10.62
C ILE A 132 37.88 22.31 10.25
N TYR A 133 38.41 21.12 10.53
CA TYR A 133 37.72 19.85 10.26
C TYR A 133 36.50 19.59 11.14
N SER A 134 36.48 20.08 12.40
CA SER A 134 35.30 19.92 13.25
C SER A 134 34.09 20.70 12.75
N ASP A 135 34.31 21.87 12.15
CA ASP A 135 33.22 22.69 11.59
C ASP A 135 32.63 22.06 10.33
N GLU A 136 33.47 21.45 9.48
CA GLU A 136 33.03 20.75 8.26
C GLU A 136 32.24 19.46 8.59
N ILE A 137 32.63 18.76 9.67
CA ILE A 137 31.87 17.62 10.20
C ILE A 137 30.52 18.07 10.78
N ASN A 138 30.50 19.17 11.53
CA ASN A 138 29.26 19.74 12.07
C ASN A 138 28.33 20.23 10.96
N GLN A 139 28.88 20.84 9.90
CA GLN A 139 28.13 21.26 8.72
C GLN A 139 27.54 20.03 8.00
N SER A 140 28.34 18.98 7.80
CA SER A 140 27.90 17.70 7.23
C SER A 140 26.81 17.02 8.07
N LEU A 141 26.90 17.09 9.40
CA LEU A 141 25.87 16.60 10.31
C LEU A 141 24.59 17.43 10.21
N SER A 142 24.69 18.76 10.11
CA SER A 142 23.53 19.64 9.90
C SER A 142 22.87 19.40 8.53
N GLU A 143 23.67 19.13 7.49
CA GLU A 143 23.17 18.72 6.17
C GLU A 143 22.50 17.35 6.24
N CYS A 144 23.00 16.43 7.07
CA CYS A 144 22.36 15.15 7.30
C CYS A 144 21.04 15.31 8.07
N ASP A 145 20.96 16.19 9.07
CA ASP A 145 19.69 16.51 9.74
C ASP A 145 18.71 17.19 8.77
N HIS A 146 19.21 18.05 7.89
CA HIS A 146 18.41 18.63 6.83
C HIS A 146 17.98 17.58 5.80
N PHE A 147 18.83 16.61 5.46
CA PHE A 147 18.52 15.53 4.54
C PHE A 147 17.56 14.52 5.15
N VAL A 148 17.69 14.20 6.44
CA VAL A 148 16.71 13.40 7.20
C VAL A 148 15.39 14.15 7.27
N GLY A 149 15.42 15.45 7.57
CA GLY A 149 14.26 16.32 7.55
C GLY A 149 13.62 16.43 6.17
N ALA A 150 14.42 16.46 5.10
CA ALA A 150 13.95 16.47 3.71
C ALA A 150 13.44 15.11 3.27
N SER A 151 14.07 14.01 3.69
CA SER A 151 13.58 12.65 3.50
C SER A 151 12.23 12.47 4.15
N ILE A 152 12.07 13.00 5.37
CA ILE A 152 10.81 13.01 6.11
C ILE A 152 9.79 13.95 5.43
N SER A 153 10.25 15.07 4.88
CA SER A 153 9.44 16.02 4.10
C SER A 153 8.96 15.46 2.76
N ASP A 154 9.74 14.58 2.13
CA ASP A 154 9.39 13.91 0.87
C ASP A 154 8.25 12.90 1.09
N TYR A 155 8.06 12.45 2.33
CA TYR A 155 6.87 11.69 2.78
C TYR A 155 5.64 12.57 3.05
N GLY A 156 5.70 13.87 2.74
CA GLY A 156 4.64 14.85 2.92
C GLY A 156 4.98 15.89 3.98
N ASP A 157 4.35 17.06 3.84
CA ASP A 157 4.42 18.26 4.69
C ASP A 157 4.65 17.95 6.18
N ARG A 158 5.28 18.85 6.95
CA ARG A 158 5.63 18.60 8.36
C ARG A 158 4.41 18.29 9.25
N ASP A 159 3.20 18.64 8.80
CA ASP A 159 1.91 18.28 9.39
C ASP A 159 1.44 16.82 9.06
N GLY A 160 2.08 16.16 8.11
CA GLY A 160 1.77 14.82 7.56
C GLY A 160 2.56 13.66 8.15
N ILE A 161 3.54 13.91 9.02
CA ILE A 161 4.30 12.85 9.71
C ILE A 161 3.37 12.01 10.58
N LYS A 162 2.45 12.67 11.29
CA LYS A 162 1.39 12.01 12.06
C LYS A 162 0.09 12.12 11.27
N PRO A 163 -0.47 11.01 10.77
CA PRO A 163 -1.78 11.04 10.13
C PRO A 163 -2.80 11.66 11.07
N THR A 164 -3.37 12.80 10.68
CA THR A 164 -4.47 13.41 11.43
C THR A 164 -5.79 12.91 10.87
N VAL A 165 -6.78 12.69 11.74
CA VAL A 165 -8.12 12.21 11.32
C VAL A 165 -8.78 13.21 10.37
N GLY A 166 -8.48 14.49 10.49
CA GLY A 166 -9.01 15.55 9.62
C GLY A 166 -8.59 15.38 8.16
N THR A 167 -7.31 15.09 7.91
CA THR A 167 -6.78 14.88 6.56
C THR A 167 -7.34 13.62 5.89
N TYR A 168 -7.71 12.59 6.68
CA TYR A 168 -8.20 11.30 6.20
C TYR A 168 -9.71 11.13 6.34
N LYS A 169 -10.45 12.22 6.52
CA LYS A 169 -11.88 12.16 6.80
C LYS A 169 -12.62 11.43 5.68
N GLU A 170 -12.34 11.78 4.42
CA GLU A 170 -13.00 11.20 3.25
C GLU A 170 -12.72 9.69 3.14
N GLU A 171 -11.47 9.27 3.33
CA GLU A 171 -11.07 7.86 3.30
C GLU A 171 -11.73 7.06 4.43
N ILE A 172 -11.82 7.63 5.63
CA ILE A 172 -12.52 7.00 6.76
C ILE A 172 -14.00 6.82 6.44
N PHE A 173 -14.65 7.81 5.82
CA PHE A 173 -16.03 7.68 5.36
C PHE A 173 -16.17 6.58 4.31
N VAL A 174 -15.25 6.49 3.35
CA VAL A 174 -15.22 5.42 2.35
C VAL A 174 -15.04 4.05 3.03
N TRP A 175 -14.14 3.91 4.01
CA TRP A 175 -13.95 2.65 4.72
C TRP A 175 -15.17 2.21 5.50
N ILE A 176 -15.97 3.14 6.05
CA ILE A 176 -17.22 2.82 6.74
C ILE A 176 -18.31 2.45 5.73
N THR A 177 -18.41 3.16 4.61
CA THR A 177 -19.52 3.05 3.66
C THR A 177 -19.33 1.92 2.65
N TRP A 178 -18.08 1.53 2.40
CA TRP A 178 -17.72 0.52 1.41
C TRP A 178 -16.92 -0.63 2.05
N TRP A 179 -17.14 -0.87 3.35
CA TRP A 179 -16.40 -1.89 4.09
C TRP A 179 -16.49 -3.30 3.50
N PRO A 180 -17.65 -3.80 2.98
CA PRO A 180 -17.71 -5.18 2.51
C PRO A 180 -16.79 -5.40 1.33
N PHE A 181 -16.80 -4.47 0.36
CA PHE A 181 -15.93 -4.50 -0.80
C PHE A 181 -14.46 -4.34 -0.40
N SER A 182 -14.16 -3.42 0.53
CA SER A 182 -12.81 -3.24 1.05
C SER A 182 -12.28 -4.47 1.78
N MET A 183 -13.11 -5.19 2.55
CA MET A 183 -12.73 -6.44 3.21
C MET A 183 -12.44 -7.54 2.19
N VAL A 184 -13.33 -7.72 1.21
CA VAL A 184 -13.15 -8.73 0.16
C VAL A 184 -11.88 -8.45 -0.62
N TRP A 185 -11.67 -7.19 -1.03
CA TRP A 185 -10.45 -6.79 -1.72
C TRP A 185 -9.20 -7.01 -0.85
N TYR A 186 -9.26 -6.69 0.44
CA TYR A 186 -8.16 -6.94 1.37
C TYR A 186 -7.80 -8.43 1.44
N ALA A 187 -8.80 -9.31 1.54
CA ALA A 187 -8.60 -10.75 1.55
C ALA A 187 -8.01 -11.26 0.22
N ILE A 188 -8.52 -10.77 -0.92
CA ILE A 188 -8.00 -11.13 -2.24
C ILE A 188 -6.56 -10.65 -2.41
N HIS A 189 -6.29 -9.39 -2.10
CA HIS A 189 -4.99 -8.76 -2.28
C HIS A 189 -3.90 -9.48 -1.48
N ASP A 190 -4.19 -9.85 -0.22
CA ASP A 190 -3.23 -10.60 0.61
C ASP A 190 -2.90 -11.97 -0.02
N VAL A 191 -3.92 -12.70 -0.50
CA VAL A 191 -3.72 -13.98 -1.20
C VAL A 191 -2.94 -13.80 -2.51
N VAL A 192 -3.31 -12.80 -3.32
CA VAL A 192 -2.63 -12.51 -4.60
C VAL A 192 -1.17 -12.15 -4.35
N ARG A 193 -0.88 -11.33 -3.34
CA ARG A 193 0.49 -10.94 -2.98
C ARG A 193 1.33 -12.14 -2.60
N GLU A 194 0.80 -13.04 -1.76
CA GLU A 194 1.52 -14.26 -1.37
C GLU A 194 1.82 -15.17 -2.57
N VAL A 195 0.84 -15.33 -3.47
CA VAL A 195 1.03 -16.10 -4.71
C VAL A 195 2.08 -15.45 -5.61
N VAL A 196 2.03 -14.13 -5.79
CA VAL A 196 3.00 -13.39 -6.63
C VAL A 196 4.40 -13.44 -6.03
N ASP A 197 4.55 -13.27 -4.72
CA ASP A 197 5.84 -13.36 -4.03
C ASP A 197 6.43 -14.77 -4.18
N TRP A 198 5.59 -15.82 -4.06
CA TRP A 198 6.00 -17.20 -4.31
C TRP A 198 6.47 -17.43 -5.75
N ILE A 199 5.71 -16.94 -6.74
CA ILE A 199 6.08 -17.00 -8.16
C ILE A 199 7.41 -16.27 -8.38
N TYR A 200 7.54 -15.05 -7.87
CA TYR A 200 8.72 -14.22 -8.04
C TYR A 200 9.97 -14.88 -7.43
N GLN A 201 9.89 -15.42 -6.22
CA GLN A 201 11.01 -16.12 -5.59
C GLN A 201 11.43 -17.36 -6.39
N THR A 202 10.45 -18.11 -6.90
CA THR A 202 10.69 -19.30 -7.74
C THR A 202 11.41 -18.93 -9.03
N ILE A 203 10.92 -17.89 -9.71
CA ILE A 203 11.49 -17.39 -10.96
C ILE A 203 12.89 -16.80 -10.72
N ARG A 204 13.08 -16.01 -9.66
CA ARG A 204 14.37 -15.43 -9.29
C ARG A 204 15.43 -16.50 -9.07
N ALA A 205 15.11 -17.57 -8.34
CA ALA A 205 16.04 -18.67 -8.12
C ALA A 205 16.45 -19.35 -9.44
N TRP A 206 15.52 -19.47 -10.38
CA TRP A 206 15.80 -20.05 -11.69
C TRP A 206 16.69 -19.16 -12.56
N TYR A 207 16.38 -17.86 -12.65
CA TYR A 207 17.24 -16.90 -13.37
C TYR A 207 18.63 -16.79 -12.75
N GLN A 208 18.74 -16.81 -11.42
CA GLN A 208 20.05 -16.79 -10.76
C GLN A 208 20.88 -18.00 -11.17
N ARG A 209 20.31 -19.21 -11.17
CA ARG A 209 21.02 -20.42 -11.64
C ARG A 209 21.48 -20.32 -13.09
N MET A 210 20.67 -19.72 -13.97
CA MET A 210 21.05 -19.49 -15.36
C MET A 210 22.21 -18.50 -15.47
N SER A 211 22.17 -17.41 -14.69
CA SER A 211 23.25 -16.43 -14.61
C SER A 211 24.53 -17.08 -14.08
N ASP A 212 24.48 -17.76 -12.94
CA ASP A 212 25.64 -18.43 -12.34
C ASP A 212 26.26 -19.42 -13.33
N LYS A 213 25.45 -20.16 -14.07
CA LYS A 213 25.93 -21.08 -15.12
C LYS A 213 26.56 -20.36 -16.31
N ALA A 214 26.02 -19.22 -16.73
CA ALA A 214 26.56 -18.43 -17.84
C ALA A 214 27.90 -17.74 -17.49
N PHE A 215 28.09 -17.40 -16.21
CA PHE A 215 29.31 -16.73 -15.72
C PHE A 215 30.34 -17.68 -15.08
N ALA A 216 30.01 -18.97 -14.91
CA ALA A 216 30.90 -19.97 -14.33
C ALA A 216 32.28 -20.05 -15.03
N ASP A 217 32.31 -19.87 -16.35
CA ASP A 217 33.56 -19.93 -17.13
C ASP A 217 34.47 -18.69 -16.90
N ILE A 218 33.90 -17.57 -16.46
CA ILE A 218 34.63 -16.31 -16.22
C ILE A 218 35.15 -16.28 -14.77
N GLU A 219 34.39 -16.80 -13.80
CA GLU A 219 34.81 -16.86 -12.38
C GLU A 219 35.98 -17.84 -12.12
N GLY A 220 36.27 -18.75 -13.05
CA GLY A 220 37.45 -19.63 -12.97
C GLY A 220 38.78 -18.96 -13.34
N LEU A 221 38.76 -17.72 -13.83
CA LEU A 221 40.00 -16.98 -14.11
C LEU A 221 40.63 -16.51 -12.79
N PRO A 222 41.95 -16.72 -12.59
CA PRO A 222 42.63 -16.24 -11.41
C PRO A 222 42.45 -14.72 -11.33
N ASP A 223 41.85 -14.25 -10.25
CA ASP A 223 41.66 -12.84 -9.96
C ASP A 223 43.05 -12.16 -9.94
N GLU A 224 43.41 -11.49 -11.04
CA GLU A 224 44.73 -10.85 -11.20
C GLU A 224 44.98 -9.81 -10.10
N ASN A 225 43.93 -9.21 -9.53
CA ASN A 225 44.06 -8.27 -8.42
C ASN A 225 44.48 -8.95 -7.10
N LYS A 226 44.18 -10.24 -6.94
CA LYS A 226 44.56 -11.00 -5.73
C LYS A 226 46.05 -11.35 -5.68
N LYS A 227 46.76 -11.24 -6.80
CA LYS A 227 48.21 -11.48 -6.86
C LYS A 227 49.04 -10.28 -6.40
N GLU A 228 48.53 -9.05 -6.43
CA GLU A 228 49.30 -7.88 -5.98
C GLU A 228 49.42 -7.78 -4.45
N ASP A 229 48.46 -8.34 -3.70
CA ASP A 229 48.46 -8.30 -2.23
C ASP A 229 49.44 -9.29 -1.58
N ASP A 230 49.89 -10.33 -2.30
CA ASP A 230 50.85 -11.32 -1.77
C ASP A 230 52.32 -10.88 -1.96
N TYR A 231 52.55 -9.71 -2.59
CA TYR A 231 53.89 -9.13 -2.81
C TYR A 231 54.16 -7.85 -1.97
N ARG A 232 53.28 -7.47 -1.04
CA ARG A 232 53.49 -6.36 -0.09
C ARG A 232 53.62 -6.86 1.34
#